data_AF-A0A915N337-F1
#
_entry.id   AF-A0A915N337-F1
#
_cell.length_a   1.000
_cell.length_b   1.000
_cell.length_c   1.000
_cell.angle_alpha   90.00
_cell.angle_beta   90.00
_cell.angle_gamma   90.00
#
_symmetry.space_group_name_H-M   'P 1'
#
loop_
_entity.id
_entity.type
_entity.pdbx_description
1 polymer ?
#
loop_
_entity_poly.entity_id
_entity_poly.type
_entity_poly.pdbx_seq_one_letter_code
_entity_poly.pdbx_strand_id
1 'polypeptide(L)'
;MSFRLKSGKVETEKPIGNQWAGQCQSKVVQRLLKGTDKYFIVLEDLVAQYSKPCVIDLKMGTRQHGDDASAQKKLTQTQKCRQSTSSKFGVRLVGMQIYDRQSNQFTFVNKYEGRRMDHSQFCDALLKFFRVAGKRRTRKIIE
;
A
#
# COMPACT_ATOMS: atom_id res chain seq x y z
N MET A 1 12.08 1.79 13.43
CA MET A 1 12.45 0.47 12.88
C MET A 1 13.93 0.56 12.52
N SER A 2 14.74 -0.40 12.96
CA SER A 2 16.19 -0.40 12.70
C SER A 2 16.54 -1.41 11.61
N PHE A 3 17.56 -1.11 10.81
CA PHE A 3 18.02 -1.97 9.71
C PHE A 3 19.48 -2.32 9.92
N ARG A 4 19.86 -3.55 9.58
CA ARG A 4 21.25 -4.01 9.55
C ARG A 4 21.65 -4.44 8.16
N LEU A 5 22.93 -4.27 7.85
CA LEU A 5 23.56 -4.85 6.66
C LEU A 5 24.18 -6.19 7.04
N LYS A 6 23.75 -7.28 6.42
CA LYS A 6 24.29 -8.63 6.60
C LYS A 6 24.62 -9.21 5.23
N SER A 7 25.91 -9.51 5.00
CA SER A 7 26.39 -10.07 3.73
C SER A 7 25.93 -9.28 2.48
N GLY A 8 25.96 -7.94 2.56
CA GLY A 8 25.54 -7.06 1.46
C GLY A 8 24.03 -6.88 1.29
N LYS A 9 23.21 -7.54 2.13
CA LYS A 9 21.74 -7.43 2.13
C LYS A 9 21.24 -6.67 3.35
N VAL A 10 20.33 -5.73 3.13
CA VAL A 10 19.65 -4.99 4.20
C VAL A 10 18.50 -5.83 4.75
N GLU A 11 18.50 -6.00 6.06
CA GLU A 11 17.49 -6.75 6.81
C GLU A 11 16.98 -5.91 7.98
N THR A 12 15.71 -6.04 8.34
CA THR A 12 15.16 -5.38 9.53
C THR A 12 15.64 -6.05 10.80
N GLU A 13 16.08 -5.27 11.78
CA GLU A 13 16.39 -5.76 13.12
C GLU A 13 15.07 -6.02 13.87
N LYS A 14 14.81 -7.30 14.18
CA LYS A 14 13.61 -7.84 14.88
C LYS A 14 12.27 -7.19 14.49
N PRO A 15 11.43 -7.84 13.68
CA PRO A 15 10.16 -7.25 13.27
C PRO A 15 9.20 -7.18 14.46
N ILE A 16 8.75 -5.97 14.82
CA ILE A 16 7.61 -5.77 15.72
C ILE A 16 6.35 -6.17 14.96
N GLY A 17 6.07 -7.48 14.87
CA GLY A 17 4.81 -8.08 14.40
C GLY A 17 4.44 -7.91 12.92
N ASN A 18 5.09 -7.02 12.16
CA ASN A 18 4.78 -6.75 10.74
C ASN A 18 5.98 -7.06 9.83
N GLN A 19 6.11 -8.32 9.45
CA GLN A 19 7.22 -8.80 8.61
C GLN A 19 7.16 -8.22 7.18
N TRP A 20 5.96 -7.99 6.65
CA TRP A 20 5.78 -7.49 5.28
C TRP A 20 6.28 -6.05 5.12
N ALA A 21 5.92 -5.16 6.05
CA ALA A 21 6.39 -3.77 6.04
C ALA A 21 7.91 -3.70 6.15
N GLY A 22 8.51 -4.56 6.98
CA GLY A 22 9.96 -4.67 7.10
C GLY A 22 10.65 -5.04 5.78
N GLN A 23 10.13 -6.06 5.09
CA GLN A 23 10.65 -6.47 3.77
C GLN A 23 10.54 -5.34 2.73
N CYS A 24 9.43 -4.59 2.73
CA CYS A 24 9.24 -3.45 1.84
C CYS A 24 10.28 -2.35 2.12
N GLN A 25 10.48 -1.98 3.38
CA GLN A 25 11.43 -0.93 3.76
C GLN A 25 12.89 -1.34 3.54
N SER A 26 13.26 -2.60 3.80
CA SER A 26 14.60 -3.12 3.49
C SER A 26 14.99 -2.91 2.02
N LYS A 27 14.05 -3.09 1.08
CA LYS A 27 14.32 -2.85 -0.36
C LYS A 27 14.58 -1.38 -0.65
N VAL A 28 13.92 -0.46 0.05
CA VAL A 28 14.15 0.97 -0.09
C VAL A 28 15.52 1.33 0.47
N VAL A 29 15.83 0.91 1.71
CA VAL A 29 17.13 1.18 2.34
C VAL A 29 18.28 0.58 1.54
N GLN A 30 18.14 -0.64 1.01
CA GLN A 30 19.14 -1.23 0.11
C GLN A 30 19.44 -0.35 -1.11
N ARG A 31 18.43 0.31 -1.68
CA ARG A 31 18.62 1.22 -2.82
C ARG A 31 19.29 2.52 -2.39
N LEU A 32 18.98 3.02 -1.20
CA LEU A 32 19.62 4.22 -0.64
C LEU A 32 21.12 3.99 -0.40
N LEU A 33 21.49 2.81 0.12
CA LEU A 33 22.89 2.45 0.36
C LEU A 33 23.73 2.27 -0.91
N LYS A 34 23.11 2.16 -2.09
CA LYS A 34 23.83 2.05 -3.37
C LYS A 34 24.44 3.38 -3.85
N GLY A 35 24.32 4.47 -3.08
CA GLY A 35 25.09 5.70 -3.29
C GLY A 35 24.70 6.43 -4.57
N THR A 36 23.54 7.07 -4.56
CA THR A 36 23.10 7.93 -5.66
C THR A 36 22.58 9.24 -5.10
N ASP A 37 22.96 10.37 -5.70
CA ASP A 37 22.33 11.67 -5.41
C ASP A 37 20.85 11.58 -5.78
N LYS A 38 20.00 11.62 -4.74
CA LYS A 38 18.55 11.53 -4.87
C LYS A 38 17.93 12.66 -4.08
N TYR A 39 16.97 13.33 -4.70
CA TYR A 39 16.08 14.26 -4.03
C TYR A 39 14.97 13.48 -3.33
N PHE A 40 14.61 13.91 -2.13
CA PHE A 40 13.53 13.34 -1.33
C PHE A 40 12.49 14.41 -1.00
N ILE A 41 11.24 14.00 -0.92
CA ILE A 41 10.18 14.81 -0.33
C ILE A 41 10.01 14.34 1.11
N VAL A 42 10.12 15.26 2.06
CA VAL A 42 9.83 14.99 3.47
C VAL A 42 8.33 15.19 3.68
N LEU A 43 7.66 14.14 4.14
CA LEU A 43 6.23 14.12 4.42
C LEU A 43 5.99 13.69 5.86
N GLU A 44 4.91 14.17 6.46
CA GLU A 44 4.44 13.70 7.77
C GLU A 44 4.07 12.21 7.72
N ASP A 45 4.41 11.46 8.76
CA ASP A 45 3.96 10.08 8.94
C ASP A 45 2.56 10.04 9.56
N LEU A 46 1.55 9.96 8.69
CA LEU A 46 0.12 9.89 9.07
C LEU A 46 -0.22 8.73 10.00
N VAL A 47 0.63 7.69 10.07
CA VAL A 47 0.36 6.49 10.88
C VAL A 47 1.22 6.40 12.15
N ALA A 48 2.11 7.37 12.39
CA ALA A 48 3.07 7.34 13.51
C ALA A 48 2.41 7.20 14.89
N GLN A 49 1.24 7.79 15.09
CA GLN A 49 0.51 7.76 16.36
C GLN A 49 -0.20 6.42 16.65
N TYR A 50 -0.22 5.48 15.69
CA TYR A 50 -0.93 4.21 15.85
C TYR A 50 0.05 3.07 16.11
N SER A 51 -0.22 2.26 17.14
CA SER A 51 0.63 1.10 17.47
C SER A 51 0.50 -0.05 16.45
N LYS A 52 -0.70 -0.22 15.88
CA LYS A 52 -1.04 -1.26 14.89
C LYS A 52 -1.93 -0.65 13.79
N PRO A 53 -1.38 0.23 12.93
CA PRO A 53 -2.17 0.93 11.93
C PRO A 53 -2.77 -0.04 10.93
N CYS A 54 -4.06 0.15 10.64
CA CYS A 54 -4.74 -0.48 9.51
C CYS A 54 -4.79 0.54 8.38
N VAL A 55 -4.29 0.18 7.21
CA VAL A 55 -4.15 1.07 6.05
C VAL A 55 -4.76 0.41 4.83
N ILE A 56 -5.49 1.19 4.05
CA ILE A 56 -5.96 0.78 2.72
C ILE A 56 -5.52 1.84 1.71
N ASP A 57 -4.96 1.38 0.59
CA ASP A 57 -4.56 2.22 -0.53
C ASP A 57 -5.43 1.85 -1.73
N LEU A 58 -6.18 2.85 -2.19
CA LEU A 58 -7.12 2.77 -3.30
C LEU A 58 -6.63 3.66 -4.44
N LYS A 59 -6.66 3.11 -5.66
CA LYS A 59 -6.36 3.86 -6.85
C LYS A 59 -7.65 4.26 -7.56
N MET A 60 -7.93 5.56 -7.56
CA MET A 60 -9.10 6.17 -8.17
C MET A 60 -8.90 6.44 -9.67
N GLY A 61 -10.02 6.59 -10.39
CA GLY A 61 -10.10 6.93 -11.81
C GLY A 61 -10.22 5.72 -12.75
N THR A 62 -11.05 5.87 -13.78
CA THR A 62 -11.19 4.94 -14.93
C THR A 62 -10.04 5.09 -15.94
N ARG A 63 -9.37 6.25 -15.94
CA ARG A 63 -8.15 6.57 -16.68
C ARG A 63 -7.04 6.94 -15.69
N GLN A 64 -5.86 6.35 -15.87
CA GLN A 64 -4.74 6.52 -14.90
C GLN A 64 -3.43 6.94 -15.54
N HIS A 65 -3.49 7.44 -16.76
CA HIS A 65 -2.38 8.11 -17.41
C HIS A 65 -2.69 9.59 -17.57
N GLY A 66 -1.65 10.41 -17.43
CA GLY A 66 -1.71 11.83 -17.79
C GLY A 66 -1.70 12.01 -19.31
N ASP A 67 -1.89 13.27 -19.73
CA ASP A 67 -1.91 13.64 -21.14
C ASP A 67 -0.52 13.53 -21.76
N ASP A 68 0.51 13.95 -21.02
CA ASP A 68 1.93 13.91 -21.43
C ASP A 68 2.60 12.54 -21.21
N ALA A 69 1.84 11.50 -20.86
CA ALA A 69 2.41 10.18 -20.66
C ALA A 69 2.92 9.59 -22.00
N SER A 70 4.11 8.99 -21.97
CA SER A 70 4.65 8.26 -23.13
C SER A 70 3.72 7.12 -23.56
N ALA A 71 3.78 6.71 -24.82
CA ALA A 71 2.96 5.63 -25.36
C ALA A 71 3.05 4.35 -24.52
N GLN A 72 4.26 3.97 -24.09
CA GLN A 72 4.49 2.80 -23.24
C GLN A 72 3.83 2.93 -21.86
N LYS A 73 3.89 4.13 -21.25
CA LYS A 73 3.26 4.41 -19.95
C LYS A 73 1.74 4.39 -20.06
N LYS A 74 1.19 5.00 -21.12
CA LYS A 74 -0.25 4.97 -21.46
C LYS A 74 -0.73 3.53 -21.60
N LEU A 75 -0.07 2.72 -22.42
CA LEU A 75 -0.42 1.31 -22.63
C LEU A 75 -0.45 0.52 -21.32
N THR A 76 0.61 0.63 -20.52
CA THR A 76 0.74 -0.08 -19.24
C THR A 76 -0.35 0.33 -18.24
N GLN A 77 -0.66 1.61 -18.14
CA GLN A 77 -1.67 2.12 -17.20
C GLN A 77 -3.09 1.78 -17.67
N THR A 78 -3.36 1.86 -18.97
CA THR A 78 -4.63 1.41 -19.56
C THR A 78 -4.86 -0.07 -19.33
N GLN A 79 -3.85 -0.92 -19.53
CA GLN A 79 -3.95 -2.36 -19.27
C GLN A 79 -4.25 -2.63 -17.79
N LYS A 80 -3.58 -1.94 -16.86
CA LYS A 80 -3.87 -2.05 -15.42
C LYS A 80 -5.30 -1.67 -15.07
N CYS A 81 -5.85 -0.63 -15.72
CA CYS A 81 -7.24 -0.22 -15.49
C CYS A 81 -8.22 -1.26 -16.02
N ARG A 82 -8.01 -1.73 -17.26
CA ARG A 82 -8.85 -2.76 -17.92
C ARG A 82 -8.88 -4.06 -17.13
N GLN A 83 -7.73 -4.49 -16.61
CA GLN A 83 -7.60 -5.74 -15.85
C GLN A 83 -8.05 -5.64 -14.39
N SER A 84 -8.82 -4.61 -14.01
CA SER A 84 -9.21 -4.38 -12.62
C SER A 84 -10.58 -3.75 -12.54
N THR A 85 -11.08 -3.62 -11.30
CA THR A 85 -12.30 -2.87 -10.98
C THR A 85 -12.25 -1.40 -11.41
N SER A 86 -11.08 -0.81 -11.67
CA SER A 86 -10.97 0.58 -12.12
C SER A 86 -11.71 0.86 -13.43
N SER A 87 -11.71 -0.08 -14.38
CA SER A 87 -12.36 0.13 -15.68
C SER A 87 -13.87 0.31 -15.58
N LYS A 88 -14.51 -0.41 -14.66
CA LYS A 88 -15.97 -0.43 -14.49
C LYS A 88 -16.45 0.51 -13.37
N PHE A 89 -15.70 0.61 -12.28
CA PHE A 89 -16.13 1.31 -11.06
C PHE A 89 -15.27 2.53 -10.73
N GLY A 90 -14.23 2.82 -11.52
CA GLY A 90 -13.36 3.98 -11.27
C GLY A 90 -12.52 3.87 -10.01
N VAL A 91 -12.41 2.70 -9.40
CA VAL A 91 -11.56 2.45 -8.22
C VAL A 91 -11.04 1.02 -8.22
N ARG A 92 -9.84 0.80 -7.68
CA ARG A 92 -9.34 -0.54 -7.31
C ARG A 92 -8.48 -0.52 -6.06
N LEU A 93 -8.35 -1.67 -5.41
CA LEU A 93 -7.43 -1.88 -4.29
C LEU A 93 -6.00 -2.08 -4.81
N VAL A 94 -5.04 -1.34 -4.27
CA VAL A 94 -3.61 -1.49 -4.61
C VAL A 94 -2.74 -1.88 -3.43
N GLY A 95 -3.23 -1.69 -2.21
CA GLY A 95 -2.60 -2.16 -0.99
C GLY A 95 -3.60 -2.21 0.15
N MET A 96 -3.47 -3.17 1.04
CA MET A 96 -4.22 -3.21 2.28
C MET A 96 -3.41 -3.90 3.37
N GLN A 97 -3.48 -3.37 4.58
CA GLN A 97 -2.95 -3.94 5.81
C GLN A 97 -4.02 -3.80 6.88
N ILE A 98 -4.43 -4.91 7.47
CA ILE A 98 -5.40 -4.93 8.57
C ILE A 98 -4.78 -5.70 9.72
N TYR A 99 -4.82 -5.13 10.92
CA TYR A 99 -4.54 -5.82 12.16
C TYR A 99 -5.85 -6.25 12.82
N ASP A 100 -6.05 -7.55 12.94
CA ASP A 100 -7.18 -8.13 13.66
C ASP A 100 -6.79 -8.38 15.12
N ARG A 101 -7.53 -7.75 16.04
CA ARG A 101 -7.29 -7.86 17.48
C ARG A 101 -7.69 -9.21 18.05
N GLN A 102 -8.67 -9.88 17.46
CA GLN A 102 -9.14 -11.18 17.96
C GLN A 102 -8.10 -12.26 17.70
N SER A 103 -7.55 -12.29 16.49
CA SER A 103 -6.50 -13.23 16.11
C SER A 103 -5.08 -12.75 16.43
N ASN A 104 -4.91 -11.48 16.81
CA ASN A 104 -3.60 -10.83 17.03
C ASN A 104 -2.67 -10.93 15.80
N GLN A 105 -3.24 -10.83 14.59
CA GLN A 105 -2.53 -11.05 13.33
C GLN A 105 -2.75 -9.93 12.32
N PHE A 106 -1.78 -9.76 11.43
CA PHE A 106 -1.90 -8.90 10.27
C PHE A 106 -2.32 -9.69 9.03
N THR A 107 -3.29 -9.17 8.29
CA THR A 107 -3.61 -9.60 6.92
C THR A 107 -3.18 -8.52 5.93
N PHE A 108 -2.66 -8.93 4.77
CA PHE A 108 -2.23 -8.02 3.72
C PHE A 108 -2.87 -8.36 2.39
N VAL A 109 -3.08 -7.35 1.55
CA VAL A 109 -3.41 -7.52 0.14
C VAL A 109 -2.45 -6.67 -0.67
N ASN A 110 -1.73 -7.30 -1.60
CA ASN A 110 -0.81 -6.58 -2.47
C ASN A 110 -1.48 -6.13 -3.78
N LYS A 111 -0.79 -5.28 -4.54
CA LYS A 111 -1.28 -4.72 -5.80
C LYS A 111 -1.63 -5.74 -6.90
N TYR A 112 -1.09 -6.95 -6.83
CA TYR A 112 -1.37 -8.01 -7.81
C TYR A 112 -2.66 -8.72 -7.44
N GLU A 113 -2.85 -9.04 -6.16
CA GLU A 113 -4.10 -9.56 -5.62
C GLU A 113 -5.24 -8.56 -5.84
N GLY A 114 -5.05 -7.31 -5.44
CA GLY A 114 -6.06 -6.25 -5.61
C GLY A 114 -6.41 -5.96 -7.07
N ARG A 115 -5.53 -6.26 -8.04
CA ARG A 115 -5.85 -6.16 -9.47
C ARG A 115 -6.74 -7.30 -9.94
N ARG A 116 -6.54 -8.51 -9.43
CA ARG A 116 -7.32 -9.70 -9.80
C ARG A 116 -8.70 -9.74 -9.13
N MET A 117 -8.96 -8.85 -8.17
CA MET A 117 -10.25 -8.79 -7.50
C MET A 117 -11.36 -8.44 -8.49
N ASP A 118 -12.45 -9.20 -8.42
CA ASP A 118 -13.73 -8.79 -8.99
C ASP A 118 -14.45 -7.77 -8.09
N HIS A 119 -15.66 -7.38 -8.50
CA HIS A 119 -16.48 -6.43 -7.75
C HIS A 119 -16.84 -6.93 -6.34
N SER A 120 -17.25 -8.20 -6.21
CA SER A 120 -17.66 -8.77 -4.92
C SER A 120 -16.47 -8.81 -3.98
N GLN A 121 -15.34 -9.33 -4.44
CA GLN A 121 -14.10 -9.41 -3.66
C GLN A 121 -13.60 -8.03 -3.22
N PHE A 122 -13.74 -7.03 -4.08
CA PHE A 122 -13.42 -5.64 -3.74
C PHE A 122 -14.35 -5.10 -2.64
N CYS A 123 -15.67 -5.29 -2.78
CA CYS A 123 -16.64 -4.90 -1.74
C CYS A 123 -16.39 -5.62 -0.42
N ASP A 124 -16.12 -6.92 -0.44
CA ASP A 124 -15.81 -7.71 0.75
C ASP A 124 -14.53 -7.24 1.44
N ALA A 125 -13.50 -6.87 0.67
CA ALA A 125 -12.27 -6.30 1.20
C ALA A 125 -12.53 -4.95 1.90
N LEU A 126 -13.34 -4.07 1.30
CA LEU A 126 -13.75 -2.80 1.93
C LEU A 126 -14.55 -3.05 3.21
N LEU A 127 -15.56 -3.92 3.17
CA LEU A 127 -16.37 -4.26 4.34
C LEU A 127 -15.50 -4.83 5.46
N LYS A 128 -14.56 -5.72 5.14
CA LYS A 128 -13.59 -6.26 6.10
C LYS A 128 -12.74 -5.13 6.71
N PHE A 129 -12.24 -4.22 5.88
CA PHE A 129 -11.47 -3.06 6.35
C PHE A 129 -12.27 -2.23 7.35
N PHE A 130 -13.49 -1.81 7.01
CA PHE A 130 -14.30 -0.97 7.90
C PHE A 130 -14.75 -1.70 9.17
N ARG A 131 -15.06 -3.01 9.10
CA ARG A 131 -15.44 -3.80 10.29
C ARG A 131 -14.29 -3.94 11.29
N VAL A 132 -13.07 -4.15 10.81
CA VAL A 132 -11.91 -4.40 11.66
C VAL A 132 -11.22 -3.10 12.09
N ALA A 133 -11.01 -2.17 11.15
CA ALA A 133 -10.28 -0.92 11.39
C ALA A 133 -11.17 0.23 11.90
N GLY A 134 -12.46 0.25 11.54
CA GLY A 134 -13.38 1.39 11.73
C GLY A 134 -13.83 1.66 13.16
N LYS A 135 -13.17 1.11 14.19
CA LYS A 135 -13.58 1.27 15.59
C LYS A 135 -13.17 2.61 16.22
N ARG A 136 -12.30 3.40 15.59
CA ARG A 136 -11.97 4.77 16.03
C ARG A 136 -12.18 5.77 14.88
N ARG A 137 -13.09 6.70 15.15
CA ARG A 137 -13.70 7.74 14.32
C ARG A 137 -12.75 8.44 13.34
N THR A 138 -13.30 8.68 12.16
CA THR A 138 -12.96 9.74 11.20
C THR A 138 -12.50 11.01 11.90
N ARG A 139 -11.27 11.45 11.62
CA ARG A 139 -10.90 12.86 11.72
C ARG A 139 -11.47 13.53 10.46
N LYS A 140 -12.38 14.49 10.60
CA LYS A 140 -12.77 15.33 9.45
C LYS A 140 -11.49 16.00 8.93
N ILE A 141 -11.18 15.83 7.66
CA ILE A 141 -10.03 16.47 6.97
C ILE A 141 -10.47 17.76 6.26
N ILE A 142 -11.68 18.25 6.54
CA ILE A 142 -12.21 19.47 5.96
C ILE A 142 -12.78 20.29 7.12
N GLU A 143 -12.09 21.39 7.43
CA GLU A 143 -12.65 22.56 8.13
C GLU A 143 -13.45 23.39 7.14
#